data_AF-A0A838U322-F1
#
_entry.id   AF-A0A838U322-F1
#
_cell.length_a   1.000
_cell.length_b   1.000
_cell.length_c   1.000
_cell.angle_alpha   90.00
_cell.angle_beta   90.00
_cell.angle_gamma   90.00
#
_symmetry.space_group_name_H-M   'P 1'
#
loop_
_entity.id
_entity.type
_entity.pdbx_description
1 polymer ?
#
loop_
_entity_poly.entity_id
_entity_poly.type
_entity_poly.pdbx_seq_one_letter_code
_entity_poly.pdbx_strand_id
1 'polypeptide(L)'
;MTTENIEKNETIVKNANPINDVPKVNFGRKELNGFSKITIDFEEKLEKEVLHSLPSEAQITFAKFEGTNIALYTKNPEFSLTELTLHLSALSKSLKKRFIIRTDQSIRLTEEETRTEIIKILPKDISVSVIFCDDATGEVILEVNKPEGITSDIFLKIAKVTGWIAHTRRSPHIPSNSIKNIHSTLKSSSKERQNFYHILGKRIFRPILLSNNLLKSVNYSDNGNTGNDKFIPGSSNHIPKNYNIGPSNYHYNNLKEVLIYCLGGVKQVGRSCFVVVTPESKVMLDCGINPGENQSYNAYPRIDWFNFNLEELDAVVISHAHIDHQGFLPALYKFGYKGPVYCTEPTLPLMTLLQMDSVKISKNNGTYIPYELRDVNEIIKHCIPIPYGKPTDISPDITITLNNAGHIMGSATVHINISGTHNVLYTGDYKYAKTQLLDSAISNYPRVETIITESTYGSSIDIMPDQYTVYNTFTESINNS
;
A
#
# COMPACT_ATOMS: atom_id res chain seq x y z
N MET A 1 40.26 -21.97 43.36
CA MET A 1 39.07 -22.16 44.22
C MET A 1 37.86 -21.78 43.39
N THR A 2 36.96 -22.64 42.95
CA THR A 2 36.83 -24.10 42.89
C THR A 2 35.77 -24.33 41.81
N THR A 3 36.03 -25.29 40.94
CA THR A 3 35.24 -25.69 39.76
C THR A 3 34.03 -26.56 40.15
N GLU A 4 33.06 -26.01 40.87
CA GLU A 4 31.96 -26.81 41.44
C GLU A 4 30.53 -26.25 41.26
N ASN A 5 30.32 -25.22 40.45
CA ASN A 5 28.98 -24.61 40.28
C ASN A 5 28.36 -24.74 38.88
N ILE A 6 28.85 -25.64 38.03
CA ILE A 6 28.32 -25.82 36.66
C ILE A 6 27.38 -27.05 36.53
N GLU A 7 27.36 -27.98 37.50
CA GLU A 7 26.59 -29.23 37.34
C GLU A 7 25.20 -29.28 38.00
N LYS A 8 24.68 -28.18 38.58
CA LYS A 8 23.36 -28.19 39.27
C LYS A 8 22.18 -27.56 38.54
N ASN A 9 22.37 -27.04 37.32
CA ASN A 9 21.27 -26.45 36.53
C ASN A 9 20.82 -27.28 35.31
N GLU A 10 21.42 -28.46 35.07
CA GLU A 10 21.02 -29.32 33.93
C GLU A 10 20.00 -30.42 34.29
N THR A 11 19.54 -30.51 35.54
CA THR A 11 18.66 -31.61 36.00
C THR A 11 17.18 -31.26 36.18
N ILE A 12 16.75 -30.02 35.88
CA ILE A 12 15.34 -29.59 36.07
C ILE A 12 14.52 -29.56 34.76
N VAL A 13 15.14 -29.73 33.59
CA VAL A 13 14.42 -29.61 32.29
C VAL A 13 13.89 -30.95 31.74
N LYS A 14 14.00 -32.07 32.47
CA LYS A 14 13.67 -33.41 31.92
C LYS A 14 12.32 -34.04 32.32
N ASN A 15 11.44 -33.37 33.07
CA ASN A 15 10.14 -33.95 33.45
C ASN A 15 8.96 -32.96 33.30
N ALA A 16 8.62 -32.60 32.07
CA ALA A 16 7.29 -32.06 31.75
C ALA A 16 6.70 -32.87 30.58
N ASN A 17 5.74 -33.74 30.91
CA ASN A 17 4.96 -34.49 29.93
C ASN A 17 4.17 -33.55 29.01
N PRO A 18 4.08 -33.82 27.70
CA PRO A 18 3.28 -33.00 26.80
C PRO A 18 1.79 -33.26 27.04
N ILE A 19 1.04 -32.20 27.36
CA ILE A 19 -0.43 -32.21 27.35
C ILE A 19 -0.85 -32.22 25.87
N ASN A 20 -1.02 -33.41 25.33
CA ASN A 20 -1.80 -33.65 24.12
C ASN A 20 -3.28 -33.64 24.50
N ASP A 21 -4.02 -32.66 23.99
CA ASP A 21 -5.40 -32.76 23.48
C ASP A 21 -6.07 -31.38 23.50
N VAL A 22 -5.79 -30.57 22.47
CA VAL A 22 -6.70 -29.55 21.99
C VAL A 22 -7.19 -30.02 20.62
N PRO A 23 -8.50 -30.19 20.40
CA PRO A 23 -9.00 -30.72 19.14
C PRO A 23 -8.64 -29.76 18.00
N LYS A 24 -7.72 -30.18 17.13
CA LYS A 24 -7.49 -29.56 15.83
C LYS A 24 -8.73 -29.75 14.99
N VAL A 25 -9.60 -28.74 14.95
CA VAL A 25 -10.66 -28.67 13.94
C VAL A 25 -9.97 -28.41 12.59
N ASN A 26 -9.69 -29.50 11.88
CA ASN A 26 -9.20 -29.48 10.50
C ASN A 26 -10.32 -28.94 9.60
N PHE A 27 -10.33 -27.64 9.34
CA PHE A 27 -10.99 -27.10 8.15
C PHE A 27 -10.11 -27.41 6.94
N GLY A 28 -10.34 -28.57 6.32
CA GLY A 28 -9.65 -29.00 5.12
C GLY A 28 -9.83 -27.99 3.98
N ARG A 29 -8.83 -27.13 3.78
CA ARG A 29 -8.67 -26.36 2.54
C ARG A 29 -8.09 -27.31 1.49
N LYS A 30 -8.88 -27.64 0.46
CA LYS A 30 -8.31 -28.11 -0.82
C LYS A 30 -7.72 -26.88 -1.52
N GLU A 31 -6.49 -26.54 -1.16
CA GLU A 31 -5.69 -25.48 -1.79
C GLU A 31 -5.10 -26.01 -3.11
N LEU A 32 -5.60 -25.47 -4.22
CA LEU A 32 -4.85 -25.40 -5.48
C LEU A 32 -4.36 -23.96 -5.58
N ASN A 33 -3.05 -23.74 -5.38
CA ASN A 33 -2.34 -22.47 -5.58
C ASN A 33 -2.91 -21.22 -4.88
N GLY A 34 -3.18 -21.28 -3.56
CA GLY A 34 -3.33 -20.10 -2.70
C GLY A 34 -4.51 -19.15 -2.96
N PHE A 35 -5.28 -19.35 -4.04
CA PHE A 35 -6.49 -18.59 -4.35
C PHE A 35 -7.71 -19.49 -4.25
N SER A 36 -8.81 -18.94 -3.73
CA SER A 36 -10.07 -19.68 -3.70
C SER A 36 -10.57 -19.93 -5.13
N LYS A 37 -11.15 -21.10 -5.39
CA LYS A 37 -11.80 -21.43 -6.67
C LYS A 37 -12.78 -20.32 -7.11
N ILE A 38 -13.46 -19.71 -6.14
CA ILE A 38 -14.41 -18.60 -6.32
C ILE A 38 -13.74 -17.38 -6.99
N THR A 39 -12.51 -17.03 -6.59
CA THR A 39 -11.78 -15.89 -7.15
C THR A 39 -11.38 -16.14 -8.61
N ILE A 40 -11.01 -17.39 -8.94
CA ILE A 40 -10.64 -17.79 -10.31
C ILE A 40 -11.88 -17.79 -11.21
N ASP A 41 -12.97 -18.42 -10.75
CA ASP A 41 -14.24 -18.46 -11.48
C ASP A 41 -14.80 -17.03 -11.70
N PHE A 42 -14.55 -16.10 -10.77
CA PHE A 42 -14.93 -14.69 -10.89
C PHE A 42 -14.10 -13.95 -11.96
N GLU A 43 -12.78 -14.17 -12.00
CA GLU A 43 -11.90 -13.59 -13.02
C GLU A 43 -12.32 -14.05 -14.43
N GLU A 44 -12.52 -15.35 -14.63
CA GLU A 44 -12.93 -15.90 -15.93
C GLU A 44 -14.30 -15.38 -16.38
N LYS A 45 -15.24 -15.23 -15.43
CA LYS A 45 -16.56 -14.68 -15.73
C LYS A 45 -16.48 -13.21 -16.14
N LEU A 46 -15.70 -12.42 -15.40
CA LEU A 46 -15.49 -11.00 -15.69
C LEU A 46 -14.76 -10.82 -17.02
N GLU A 47 -13.72 -11.61 -17.29
CA GLU A 47 -13.00 -11.58 -18.56
C GLU A 47 -13.96 -11.83 -19.73
N LYS A 48 -14.81 -12.85 -19.64
CA LYS A 48 -15.83 -13.10 -20.67
C LYS A 48 -16.78 -11.91 -20.81
N GLU A 49 -17.35 -11.41 -19.73
CA GLU A 49 -18.29 -10.28 -19.77
C GLU A 49 -17.66 -9.03 -20.41
N VAL A 50 -16.43 -8.70 -20.01
CA VAL A 50 -15.68 -7.56 -20.56
C VAL A 50 -15.40 -7.78 -22.04
N LEU A 51 -14.86 -8.93 -22.44
CA LEU A 51 -14.53 -9.21 -23.85
C LEU A 51 -15.76 -9.17 -24.77
N HIS A 52 -16.94 -9.63 -24.32
CA HIS A 52 -18.17 -9.55 -25.12
C HIS A 52 -18.72 -8.13 -25.25
N SER A 53 -18.40 -7.25 -24.29
CA SER A 53 -18.88 -5.85 -24.27
C SER A 53 -18.04 -4.90 -25.12
N LEU A 54 -16.83 -5.32 -25.55
CA LEU A 54 -15.87 -4.47 -26.24
C LEU A 54 -15.92 -4.68 -27.77
N PRO A 55 -15.66 -3.60 -28.55
CA PRO A 55 -15.62 -3.69 -30.01
C PRO A 55 -14.44 -4.57 -30.48
N SER A 56 -14.68 -5.35 -31.53
CA SER A 56 -13.68 -6.28 -32.10
C SER A 56 -12.44 -5.57 -32.66
N GLU A 57 -12.60 -4.32 -33.07
CA GLU A 57 -11.60 -3.39 -33.60
C GLU A 57 -10.49 -3.09 -32.59
N ALA A 58 -10.81 -3.20 -31.30
CA ALA A 58 -9.84 -3.04 -30.21
C ALA A 58 -8.80 -4.17 -30.16
N GLN A 59 -9.04 -5.29 -30.84
CA GLN A 59 -8.14 -6.45 -30.88
C GLN A 59 -7.61 -6.83 -29.49
N ILE A 60 -8.53 -6.89 -28.51
CA ILE A 60 -8.19 -7.28 -27.14
C ILE A 60 -7.87 -8.77 -27.14
N THR A 61 -6.68 -9.13 -26.66
CA THR A 61 -6.22 -10.52 -26.61
C THR A 61 -6.69 -11.23 -25.36
N PHE A 62 -6.63 -10.56 -24.21
CA PHE A 62 -7.13 -11.06 -22.92
C PHE A 62 -7.31 -9.91 -21.92
N ALA A 63 -8.06 -10.19 -20.85
CA ALA A 63 -8.25 -9.28 -19.73
C ALA A 63 -7.86 -9.97 -18.42
N LYS A 64 -7.10 -9.29 -17.56
CA LYS A 64 -6.68 -9.85 -16.27
C LYS A 64 -6.67 -8.81 -15.16
N PHE A 65 -6.69 -9.27 -13.92
CA PHE A 65 -6.46 -8.38 -12.79
C PHE A 65 -4.98 -8.00 -12.68
N GLU A 66 -4.68 -6.70 -12.60
CA GLU A 66 -3.32 -6.18 -12.49
C GLU A 66 -3.28 -5.05 -11.45
N GLY A 67 -2.81 -5.39 -10.25
CA GLY A 67 -2.79 -4.48 -9.11
C GLY A 67 -4.17 -3.93 -8.82
N THR A 68 -4.30 -2.60 -8.84
CA THR A 68 -5.55 -1.90 -8.51
C THR A 68 -6.49 -1.72 -9.72
N ASN A 69 -6.18 -2.34 -10.86
CA ASN A 69 -6.90 -2.16 -12.12
C ASN A 69 -7.18 -3.49 -12.83
N ILE A 70 -8.11 -3.46 -13.78
CA ILE A 70 -8.32 -4.53 -14.75
C ILE A 70 -7.53 -4.16 -16.01
N ALA A 71 -6.51 -4.94 -16.36
CA ALA A 71 -5.66 -4.70 -17.51
C ALA A 71 -6.24 -5.38 -18.76
N LEU A 72 -6.40 -4.61 -19.83
CA LEU A 72 -6.84 -5.06 -21.14
C LEU A 72 -5.65 -5.04 -22.10
N TYR A 73 -5.24 -6.22 -22.58
CA TYR A 73 -4.12 -6.33 -23.51
C TYR A 73 -4.61 -6.21 -24.95
N THR A 74 -4.03 -5.28 -25.70
CA THR A 74 -4.42 -4.99 -27.09
C THR A 74 -3.26 -5.18 -28.06
N LYS A 75 -3.59 -5.63 -29.28
CA LYS A 75 -2.70 -5.57 -30.45
C LYS A 75 -2.90 -4.31 -31.30
N ASN A 76 -3.94 -3.52 -31.02
CA ASN A 76 -4.27 -2.27 -31.69
C ASN A 76 -4.24 -1.10 -30.70
N PRO A 77 -3.04 -0.55 -30.39
CA PRO A 77 -2.91 0.55 -29.44
C PRO A 77 -3.59 1.85 -29.92
N GLU A 78 -3.64 2.10 -31.23
CA GLU A 78 -4.22 3.32 -31.81
C GLU A 78 -5.72 3.46 -31.49
N PHE A 79 -6.49 2.42 -31.78
CA PHE A 79 -7.91 2.37 -31.42
C PHE A 79 -8.12 2.37 -29.90
N SER A 80 -7.25 1.66 -29.17
CA SER A 80 -7.40 1.50 -27.73
C SER A 80 -7.17 2.80 -26.97
N LEU A 81 -6.19 3.61 -27.38
CA LEU A 81 -5.88 4.89 -26.74
C LEU A 81 -6.81 6.04 -27.18
N THR A 82 -7.69 5.81 -28.15
CA THR A 82 -8.65 6.80 -28.66
C THR A 82 -10.08 6.37 -28.35
N GLU A 83 -10.73 5.67 -29.28
CA GLU A 83 -12.15 5.32 -29.25
C GLU A 83 -12.51 4.41 -28.08
N LEU A 84 -11.66 3.42 -27.76
CA LEU A 84 -11.93 2.49 -26.68
C LEU A 84 -12.03 3.19 -25.31
N THR A 85 -11.33 4.31 -25.11
CA THR A 85 -11.37 5.04 -23.83
C THR A 85 -12.78 5.54 -23.48
N LEU A 86 -13.60 5.89 -24.48
CA LEU A 86 -14.99 6.28 -24.31
C LEU A 86 -15.84 5.10 -23.83
N HIS A 87 -15.65 3.93 -24.43
CA HIS A 87 -16.32 2.70 -24.03
C HIS A 87 -15.92 2.27 -22.61
N LEU A 88 -14.63 2.36 -22.27
CA LEU A 88 -14.12 2.03 -20.94
C LEU A 88 -14.63 2.97 -19.86
N SER A 89 -14.87 4.24 -20.18
CA SER A 89 -15.49 5.19 -19.24
C SER A 89 -16.90 4.76 -18.86
N ALA A 90 -17.71 4.30 -19.82
CA ALA A 90 -19.05 3.77 -19.56
C ALA A 90 -19.00 2.46 -18.77
N LEU A 91 -18.12 1.53 -19.15
CA LEU A 91 -17.94 0.25 -18.49
C LEU A 91 -17.45 0.41 -17.04
N SER A 92 -16.50 1.32 -16.81
CA SER A 92 -15.97 1.68 -15.49
C SER A 92 -17.06 2.17 -14.55
N LYS A 93 -18.00 2.98 -15.06
CA LYS A 93 -19.16 3.46 -14.27
C LYS A 93 -20.13 2.32 -13.91
N SER A 94 -20.39 1.43 -14.85
CA SER A 94 -21.29 0.28 -14.65
C SER A 94 -20.73 -0.70 -13.61
N LEU A 95 -19.48 -1.11 -13.79
CA LEU A 95 -18.83 -2.10 -12.94
C LEU A 95 -18.24 -1.50 -11.65
N LYS A 96 -18.12 -0.17 -11.57
CA LYS A 96 -17.38 0.55 -10.50
C LYS A 96 -15.95 0.03 -10.35
N LYS A 97 -15.29 -0.23 -11.47
CA LYS A 97 -13.93 -0.78 -11.55
C LYS A 97 -13.11 -0.01 -12.57
N ARG A 98 -11.81 0.12 -12.30
CA ARG A 98 -10.88 0.86 -13.17
C ARG A 98 -10.23 -0.07 -14.18
N PHE A 99 -10.22 0.36 -15.42
CA PHE A 99 -9.55 -0.32 -16.52
C PHE A 99 -8.25 0.38 -16.87
N ILE A 100 -7.25 -0.40 -17.25
CA ILE A 100 -6.01 0.09 -17.84
C ILE A 100 -5.75 -0.64 -19.15
N ILE A 101 -5.26 0.08 -20.14
CA ILE A 101 -4.89 -0.50 -21.43
C ILE A 101 -3.41 -0.85 -21.38
N ARG A 102 -3.08 -2.07 -21.81
CA ARG A 102 -1.73 -2.58 -21.97
C ARG A 102 -1.54 -3.04 -23.40
N THR A 103 -0.33 -2.95 -23.93
CA THR A 103 -0.02 -3.51 -25.25
C THR A 103 0.42 -4.95 -25.12
N ASP A 104 0.10 -5.79 -26.11
CA ASP A 104 0.60 -7.16 -26.15
C ASP A 104 2.13 -7.19 -26.30
N GLN A 105 2.81 -8.11 -25.62
CA GLN A 105 4.26 -8.25 -25.73
C GLN A 105 4.69 -8.58 -27.17
N SER A 106 3.84 -9.25 -27.95
CA SER A 106 4.18 -9.65 -29.33
C SER A 106 4.37 -8.48 -30.29
N ILE A 107 3.84 -7.30 -29.97
CA ILE A 107 3.90 -6.11 -30.84
C ILE A 107 4.93 -5.08 -30.35
N ARG A 108 5.59 -5.32 -29.21
CA ARG A 108 6.57 -4.39 -28.64
C ARG A 108 7.92 -4.57 -29.30
N LEU A 109 8.50 -3.48 -29.77
CA LEU A 109 9.88 -3.44 -30.23
C LEU A 109 10.86 -3.64 -29.07
N THR A 110 12.08 -4.07 -29.40
CA THR A 110 13.17 -4.10 -28.43
C THR A 110 13.51 -2.68 -27.96
N GLU A 111 14.16 -2.54 -26.82
CA GLU A 111 14.51 -1.23 -26.25
C GLU A 111 15.45 -0.41 -27.16
N GLU A 112 16.38 -1.08 -27.84
CA GLU A 112 17.30 -0.43 -28.79
C GLU A 112 16.54 0.13 -30.00
N GLU A 113 15.68 -0.68 -30.61
CA GLU A 113 14.82 -0.26 -31.72
C GLU A 113 13.85 0.84 -31.30
N THR A 114 13.25 0.70 -30.11
CA THR A 114 12.34 1.69 -29.51
C THR A 114 13.04 3.04 -29.36
N ARG A 115 14.28 3.05 -28.88
CA ARG A 115 15.08 4.28 -28.76
C ARG A 115 15.29 4.92 -30.12
N THR A 116 15.65 4.14 -31.14
CA THR A 116 15.88 4.66 -32.49
C THR A 116 14.61 5.26 -33.10
N GLU A 117 13.46 4.59 -32.97
CA GLU A 117 12.19 5.07 -33.52
C GLU A 117 11.64 6.29 -32.78
N ILE A 118 11.75 6.34 -31.44
CA ILE A 118 11.28 7.50 -30.67
C ILE A 118 12.04 8.76 -31.05
N ILE A 119 13.35 8.68 -31.25
CA ILE A 119 14.17 9.84 -31.67
C ILE A 119 13.74 10.35 -33.06
N LYS A 120 13.30 9.48 -33.97
CA LYS A 120 12.79 9.87 -35.29
C LYS A 120 11.40 10.52 -35.23
N ILE A 121 10.57 10.09 -34.28
CA ILE A 121 9.19 10.56 -34.14
C ILE A 121 9.14 11.94 -33.47
N LEU A 122 10.01 12.19 -32.50
CA LEU A 122 9.99 13.42 -31.70
C LEU A 122 10.41 14.65 -32.53
N PRO A 123 9.79 15.82 -32.28
CA PRO A 123 10.24 17.10 -32.83
C PRO A 123 11.70 17.41 -32.52
N LYS A 124 12.39 18.09 -33.43
CA LYS A 124 13.84 18.40 -33.32
C LYS A 124 14.21 19.28 -32.11
N ASP A 125 13.25 20.05 -31.58
CA ASP A 125 13.43 20.90 -30.42
C ASP A 125 13.26 20.17 -29.07
N ILE A 126 12.79 18.91 -29.11
CA ILE A 126 12.61 18.06 -27.95
C ILE A 126 13.80 17.10 -27.85
N SER A 127 14.59 17.24 -26.78
CA SER A 127 15.68 16.34 -26.47
C SER A 127 15.25 15.34 -25.39
N VAL A 128 15.65 14.08 -25.57
CA VAL A 128 15.38 12.99 -24.62
C VAL A 128 16.65 12.67 -23.84
N SER A 129 16.61 12.78 -22.51
CA SER A 129 17.73 12.41 -21.64
C SER A 129 17.72 10.92 -21.30
N VAL A 130 16.53 10.36 -21.03
CA VAL A 130 16.35 8.97 -20.60
C VAL A 130 15.13 8.38 -21.30
N ILE A 131 15.27 7.15 -21.77
CA ILE A 131 14.19 6.29 -22.23
C ILE A 131 14.22 5.07 -21.34
N PHE A 132 13.15 4.83 -20.59
CA PHE A 132 13.01 3.69 -19.70
C PHE A 132 11.79 2.86 -20.12
N CYS A 133 12.04 1.67 -20.66
CA CYS A 133 10.99 0.72 -21.00
C CYS A 133 10.72 -0.20 -19.79
N ASP A 134 9.50 -0.19 -19.25
CA ASP A 134 9.07 -1.07 -18.18
C ASP A 134 8.32 -2.28 -18.76
N ASP A 135 9.02 -3.39 -18.94
CA ASP A 135 8.44 -4.64 -19.45
C ASP A 135 7.27 -5.15 -18.59
N ALA A 136 7.24 -4.83 -17.29
CA ALA A 136 6.18 -5.28 -16.39
C ALA A 136 4.84 -4.64 -16.75
N THR A 137 4.84 -3.35 -17.10
CA THR A 137 3.64 -2.57 -17.40
C THR A 137 3.45 -2.30 -18.89
N GLY A 138 4.45 -2.54 -19.74
CA GLY A 138 4.36 -2.20 -21.17
C GLY A 138 4.38 -0.71 -21.47
N GLU A 139 4.96 0.07 -20.58
CA GLU A 139 5.06 1.52 -20.68
C GLU A 139 6.49 1.94 -20.96
N VAL A 140 6.64 3.05 -21.67
CA VAL A 140 7.93 3.71 -21.85
C VAL A 140 7.87 5.11 -21.26
N ILE A 141 8.79 5.40 -20.32
CA ILE A 141 8.94 6.71 -19.71
C ILE A 141 10.03 7.48 -20.46
N LEU A 142 9.67 8.65 -20.96
CA LEU A 142 10.54 9.56 -21.69
C LEU A 142 10.83 10.77 -20.82
N GLU A 143 12.08 10.92 -20.39
CA GLU A 143 12.54 12.16 -19.78
C GLU A 143 12.95 13.14 -20.86
N VAL A 144 12.20 14.24 -20.99
CA VAL A 144 12.38 15.23 -22.05
C VAL A 144 12.53 16.65 -21.51
N ASN A 145 13.24 17.51 -22.23
CA ASN A 145 13.42 18.91 -21.86
C ASN A 145 12.09 19.71 -21.80
N LYS A 146 11.15 19.42 -22.71
CA LYS A 146 9.86 20.11 -22.86
C LYS A 146 8.71 19.12 -23.03
N PRO A 147 8.17 18.55 -21.92
CA PRO A 147 7.05 17.59 -21.99
C PRO A 147 5.80 18.17 -22.66
N GLU A 148 5.55 19.48 -22.47
CA GLU A 148 4.43 20.21 -23.06
C GLU A 148 4.42 20.25 -24.59
N GLY A 149 5.57 19.99 -25.24
CA GLY A 149 5.67 19.94 -26.70
C GLY A 149 5.19 18.62 -27.32
N ILE A 150 4.84 17.62 -26.51
CA ILE A 150 4.44 16.29 -26.98
C ILE A 150 2.92 16.20 -27.00
N THR A 151 2.33 16.24 -28.20
CA THR A 151 0.87 16.15 -28.40
C THR A 151 0.36 14.71 -28.31
N SER A 152 -0.95 14.54 -28.12
CA SER A 152 -1.62 13.23 -28.14
C SER A 152 -1.34 12.44 -29.42
N ASP A 153 -1.25 13.10 -30.57
CA ASP A 153 -0.92 12.44 -31.85
C ASP A 153 0.49 11.82 -31.84
N ILE A 154 1.44 12.47 -31.17
CA ILE A 154 2.80 11.93 -31.02
C ILE A 154 2.77 10.69 -30.14
N PHE A 155 2.03 10.71 -29.02
CA PHE A 155 1.85 9.52 -28.17
C PHE A 155 1.24 8.35 -28.93
N LEU A 156 0.20 8.60 -29.75
CA LEU A 156 -0.43 7.59 -30.59
C LEU A 156 0.54 7.03 -31.64
N LYS A 157 1.33 7.90 -32.28
CA LYS A 157 2.35 7.48 -33.25
C LYS A 157 3.43 6.64 -32.61
N ILE A 158 3.90 6.99 -31.40
CA ILE A 158 4.87 6.18 -30.66
C ILE A 158 4.26 4.81 -30.35
N ALA A 159 3.03 4.76 -29.83
CA ALA A 159 2.38 3.50 -29.49
C ALA A 159 2.16 2.60 -30.72
N LYS A 160 1.81 3.18 -31.86
CA LYS A 160 1.63 2.46 -33.13
C LYS A 160 2.92 1.89 -33.70
N VAL A 161 4.01 2.66 -33.67
CA VAL A 161 5.29 2.25 -34.26
C VAL A 161 6.05 1.30 -33.35
N THR A 162 6.07 1.59 -32.04
CA THR A 162 6.92 0.88 -31.08
C THR A 162 6.20 -0.21 -30.32
N GLY A 163 4.86 -0.18 -30.28
CA GLY A 163 4.05 -1.04 -29.41
C GLY A 163 4.11 -0.64 -27.93
N TRP A 164 4.81 0.44 -27.55
CA TRP A 164 4.92 0.90 -26.16
C TRP A 164 3.99 2.07 -25.87
N ILE A 165 3.33 2.05 -24.70
CA ILE A 165 2.54 3.20 -24.24
C ILE A 165 3.49 4.22 -23.63
N ALA A 166 3.64 5.37 -24.29
CA ALA A 166 4.59 6.39 -23.85
C ALA A 166 3.98 7.34 -22.81
N HIS A 167 4.79 7.66 -21.80
CA HIS A 167 4.56 8.70 -20.80
C HIS A 167 5.76 9.63 -20.77
N THR A 168 5.53 10.93 -20.54
CA THR A 168 6.61 11.91 -20.53
C THR A 168 6.79 12.50 -19.15
N ARG A 169 8.06 12.78 -18.81
CA ARG A 169 8.46 13.51 -17.61
C ARG A 169 9.47 14.58 -18.01
N ARG A 170 9.52 15.67 -17.25
CA ARG A 170 10.53 16.69 -17.46
C ARG A 170 11.90 16.13 -17.06
N SER A 171 12.88 16.24 -17.94
CA SER A 171 14.27 15.89 -17.63
C SER A 171 14.73 16.68 -16.41
N PRO A 172 15.24 16.01 -15.36
CA PRO A 172 15.73 16.72 -14.21
C PRO A 172 17.02 17.47 -14.58
N HIS A 173 17.18 18.69 -14.08
CA HIS A 173 18.43 19.44 -14.24
C HIS A 173 19.61 18.71 -13.56
N ILE A 174 19.33 18.01 -12.45
CA ILE A 174 20.31 17.25 -11.69
C ILE A 174 19.92 15.77 -11.78
N PRO A 175 20.76 14.90 -12.39
CA PRO A 175 20.47 13.49 -12.46
C PRO A 175 20.48 12.85 -11.07
N SER A 176 19.46 12.05 -10.76
CA SER A 176 19.35 11.36 -9.47
C SER A 176 19.84 9.91 -9.57
N ASN A 177 20.81 9.55 -8.74
CA ASN A 177 21.27 8.16 -8.62
C ASN A 177 20.20 7.24 -8.03
N SER A 178 19.33 7.74 -7.14
CA SER A 178 18.22 6.95 -6.60
C SER A 178 17.24 6.54 -7.70
N ILE A 179 16.90 7.45 -8.62
CA ILE A 179 16.01 7.14 -9.74
C ILE A 179 16.66 6.10 -10.67
N LYS A 180 17.97 6.24 -10.97
CA LYS A 180 18.70 5.24 -11.76
C LYS A 180 18.69 3.85 -11.10
N ASN A 181 18.90 3.79 -9.80
CA ASN A 181 18.84 2.53 -9.04
C ASN A 181 17.43 1.93 -9.09
N ILE A 182 16.38 2.74 -8.92
CA ILE A 182 14.99 2.29 -9.07
C ILE A 182 14.76 1.71 -10.47
N HIS A 183 15.12 2.43 -11.54
CA HIS A 183 14.96 1.92 -12.91
C HIS A 183 15.70 0.59 -13.12
N SER A 184 16.92 0.46 -12.60
CA SER A 184 17.70 -0.79 -12.68
C SER A 184 17.01 -1.95 -11.94
N THR A 185 16.50 -1.71 -10.73
CA THR A 185 15.76 -2.72 -9.97
C THR A 185 14.44 -3.10 -10.66
N LEU A 186 13.67 -2.12 -11.14
CA LEU A 186 12.41 -2.36 -11.85
C LEU A 186 12.61 -3.16 -13.15
N LYS A 187 13.69 -2.88 -13.88
CA LYS A 187 14.03 -3.60 -15.12
C LYS A 187 14.45 -5.04 -14.88
N SER A 188 15.33 -5.26 -13.91
CA SER A 188 15.82 -6.61 -13.57
C SER A 188 14.76 -7.50 -12.92
N SER A 189 13.70 -6.91 -12.35
CA SER A 189 12.61 -7.63 -11.66
C SER A 189 11.29 -7.68 -12.46
N SER A 190 11.30 -7.38 -13.75
CA SER A 190 10.06 -7.23 -14.55
C SER A 190 9.14 -8.46 -14.47
N LYS A 191 9.68 -9.68 -14.59
CA LYS A 191 8.90 -10.92 -14.54
C LYS A 191 8.28 -11.17 -13.16
N GLU A 192 9.04 -10.89 -12.10
CA GLU A 192 8.58 -11.00 -10.71
C GLU A 192 7.43 -10.00 -10.46
N ARG A 193 7.59 -8.75 -10.91
CA ARG A 193 6.58 -7.70 -10.81
C ARG A 193 5.29 -8.03 -11.55
N GLN A 194 5.36 -8.61 -12.75
CA GLN A 194 4.17 -9.06 -13.47
C GLN A 194 3.35 -10.08 -12.66
N ASN A 195 4.02 -11.03 -12.02
CA ASN A 195 3.36 -12.00 -11.15
C ASN A 195 2.79 -11.35 -9.88
N PHE A 196 3.55 -10.43 -9.28
CA PHE A 196 3.09 -9.66 -8.13
C PHE A 196 1.81 -8.88 -8.44
N TYR A 197 1.75 -8.14 -9.55
CA TYR A 197 0.54 -7.40 -9.92
C TYR A 197 -0.65 -8.32 -10.17
N HIS A 198 -0.42 -9.50 -10.76
CA HIS A 198 -1.48 -10.50 -10.96
C HIS A 198 -2.05 -11.03 -9.63
N ILE A 199 -1.16 -11.42 -8.72
CA ILE A 199 -1.51 -11.89 -7.37
C ILE A 199 -2.26 -10.80 -6.60
N LEU A 200 -1.77 -9.57 -6.67
CA LEU A 200 -2.38 -8.42 -6.01
C LEU A 200 -3.76 -8.13 -6.57
N GLY A 201 -3.93 -8.15 -7.89
CA GLY A 201 -5.21 -7.94 -8.54
C GLY A 201 -6.26 -8.96 -8.07
N LYS A 202 -5.90 -10.24 -8.05
CA LYS A 202 -6.77 -11.30 -7.49
C LYS A 202 -7.14 -11.06 -6.04
N ARG A 203 -6.21 -10.54 -5.24
CA ARG A 203 -6.44 -10.23 -3.83
C ARG A 203 -7.38 -9.03 -3.64
N ILE A 204 -7.28 -7.99 -4.46
CA ILE A 204 -8.10 -6.77 -4.39
C ILE A 204 -9.53 -7.03 -4.89
N PHE A 205 -9.66 -7.74 -6.02
CA PHE A 205 -10.95 -8.01 -6.65
C PHE A 205 -11.63 -9.29 -6.14
N ARG A 206 -11.15 -9.88 -5.04
CA ARG A 206 -11.81 -11.03 -4.40
C ARG A 206 -13.23 -10.65 -3.93
N PRO A 207 -14.20 -11.57 -3.96
CA PRO A 207 -15.49 -11.36 -3.31
C PRO A 207 -15.37 -11.17 -1.80
N ILE A 208 -16.28 -10.40 -1.21
CA ILE A 208 -16.38 -10.16 0.25
C ILE A 208 -16.61 -11.50 0.96
N LEU A 209 -15.72 -11.84 1.90
CA LEU A 209 -15.67 -13.15 2.57
C LEU A 209 -16.86 -13.37 3.51
N LEU A 210 -17.27 -12.35 4.25
CA LEU A 210 -18.32 -12.45 5.28
C LEU A 210 -19.73 -12.59 4.71
N SER A 211 -19.97 -12.13 3.49
CA SER A 211 -21.27 -12.32 2.82
C SER A 211 -21.59 -13.80 2.58
N ASN A 212 -20.57 -14.63 2.32
CA ASN A 212 -20.74 -16.04 1.99
C ASN A 212 -20.89 -16.96 3.21
N ASN A 213 -20.38 -16.57 4.37
CA ASN A 213 -20.51 -17.38 5.59
C ASN A 213 -21.86 -17.20 6.29
N LEU A 214 -22.49 -16.02 6.17
CA LEU A 214 -23.85 -15.78 6.66
C LEU A 214 -24.90 -16.59 5.89
N LEU A 215 -24.72 -16.78 4.58
CA LEU A 215 -25.61 -17.64 3.77
C LEU A 215 -25.48 -19.13 4.13
N LYS A 216 -24.35 -19.56 4.71
CA LYS A 216 -24.18 -20.94 5.19
C LYS A 216 -24.76 -21.16 6.59
N SER A 217 -24.72 -20.15 7.46
CA SER A 217 -25.28 -20.28 8.82
C SER A 217 -26.81 -20.20 8.85
N VAL A 218 -27.45 -19.50 7.90
CA VAL A 218 -28.92 -19.42 7.81
C VAL A 218 -29.55 -20.72 7.29
N ASN A 219 -28.80 -21.54 6.54
CA ASN A 219 -29.29 -22.80 5.98
C ASN A 219 -29.17 -24.01 6.92
N TYR A 220 -28.87 -23.81 8.21
CA TYR A 220 -28.76 -24.89 9.21
C TYR A 220 -29.74 -24.75 10.39
N SER A 221 -30.78 -23.92 10.26
CA SER A 221 -31.82 -23.76 11.28
C SER A 221 -33.22 -24.02 10.74
N ASP A 222 -33.38 -25.07 9.93
CA ASP A 222 -34.69 -25.65 9.66
C ASP A 222 -34.61 -27.18 9.72
N ASN A 223 -34.52 -27.68 10.95
CA ASN A 223 -34.91 -29.04 11.26
C ASN A 223 -35.70 -29.00 12.55
N GLY A 224 -37.00 -29.24 12.38
CA GLY A 224 -38.00 -29.20 13.43
C GLY A 224 -37.63 -30.10 14.61
N ASN A 225 -37.87 -29.58 15.80
CA ASN A 225 -38.13 -30.44 16.93
C ASN A 225 -39.32 -29.87 17.69
N THR A 226 -40.46 -30.52 17.47
CA THR A 226 -41.63 -30.48 18.31
C THR A 226 -41.27 -30.99 19.71
N GLY A 227 -41.43 -30.14 20.72
CA GLY A 227 -41.23 -30.54 22.11
C GLY A 227 -41.66 -29.45 23.07
N ASN A 228 -42.81 -29.66 23.71
CA ASN A 228 -43.35 -28.86 24.80
C ASN A 228 -42.31 -28.62 25.91
N ASP A 229 -42.19 -27.38 26.42
CA ASP A 229 -42.62 -27.13 27.81
C ASP A 229 -42.60 -25.63 28.23
N LYS A 230 -43.79 -25.27 28.71
CA LYS A 230 -44.27 -24.22 29.64
C LYS A 230 -43.28 -23.25 30.29
N PHE A 231 -43.64 -21.97 30.15
CA PHE A 231 -43.37 -20.85 31.07
C PHE A 231 -43.85 -21.12 32.51
N ILE A 232 -43.01 -20.80 33.51
CA ILE A 232 -43.40 -20.40 34.88
C ILE A 232 -42.40 -19.33 35.38
N PRO A 233 -42.84 -18.18 35.95
CA PRO A 233 -41.96 -17.17 36.55
C PRO A 233 -41.94 -17.27 38.10
N GLY A 234 -40.79 -17.01 38.74
CA GLY A 234 -40.77 -16.78 40.20
C GLY A 234 -39.43 -16.79 40.94
N SER A 235 -39.02 -15.60 41.42
CA SER A 235 -38.54 -15.28 42.78
C SER A 235 -37.18 -15.75 43.36
N SER A 236 -36.32 -14.74 43.56
CA SER A 236 -35.56 -14.35 44.79
C SER A 236 -34.29 -15.07 45.32
N ASN A 237 -33.27 -14.22 45.52
CA ASN A 237 -32.27 -14.13 46.59
C ASN A 237 -31.11 -15.15 46.69
N HIS A 238 -29.89 -14.70 46.40
CA HIS A 238 -28.77 -14.59 47.37
C HIS A 238 -27.48 -14.02 46.71
N ILE A 239 -26.80 -13.11 47.42
CA ILE A 239 -25.45 -12.55 47.19
C ILE A 239 -24.61 -12.95 48.44
N PRO A 240 -23.24 -13.08 48.50
CA PRO A 240 -22.16 -12.71 47.56
C PRO A 240 -20.96 -13.72 47.41
N LYS A 241 -19.97 -13.30 46.59
CA LYS A 241 -18.51 -13.60 46.60
C LYS A 241 -17.98 -14.63 45.59
N ASN A 242 -17.48 -14.13 44.46
CA ASN A 242 -16.06 -14.19 44.09
C ASN A 242 -15.84 -13.44 42.77
N TYR A 243 -15.08 -12.34 42.82
CA TYR A 243 -14.59 -11.65 41.62
C TYR A 243 -13.47 -12.49 41.00
N ASN A 244 -13.85 -13.46 40.16
CA ASN A 244 -12.99 -13.94 39.09
C ASN A 244 -13.28 -13.06 37.87
N ILE A 245 -12.40 -12.09 37.62
CA ILE A 245 -12.35 -11.40 36.32
C ILE A 245 -11.74 -12.43 35.35
N GLY A 246 -12.60 -13.32 34.83
CA GLY A 246 -12.29 -14.11 33.64
C GLY A 246 -12.14 -13.18 32.43
N PRO A 247 -11.53 -13.65 31.32
CA PRO A 247 -11.36 -12.83 30.14
C PRO A 247 -12.76 -12.36 29.71
N SER A 248 -12.93 -11.05 29.64
CA SER A 248 -14.16 -10.42 29.19
C SER A 248 -14.46 -10.92 27.78
N ASN A 249 -15.34 -11.92 27.69
CA ASN A 249 -15.96 -12.35 26.44
C ASN A 249 -16.93 -11.25 26.02
N TYR A 250 -16.39 -10.18 25.46
CA TYR A 250 -17.17 -9.24 24.67
C TYR A 250 -17.72 -10.02 23.47
N HIS A 251 -18.98 -10.44 23.56
CA HIS A 251 -19.72 -10.93 22.40
C HIS A 251 -20.05 -9.72 21.52
N TYR A 252 -19.13 -9.41 20.60
CA TYR A 252 -19.31 -8.38 19.59
C TYR A 252 -20.33 -8.86 18.54
N ASN A 253 -21.58 -8.39 18.67
CA ASN A 253 -22.66 -8.69 17.74
C ASN A 253 -22.82 -7.64 16.61
N ASN A 254 -21.82 -6.78 16.37
CA ASN A 254 -21.82 -5.85 15.25
C ASN A 254 -20.78 -6.24 14.19
N LEU A 255 -21.23 -6.89 13.12
CA LEU A 255 -20.43 -7.34 11.97
C LEU A 255 -19.85 -6.20 11.10
N LYS A 256 -19.82 -4.95 11.59
CA LYS A 256 -19.36 -3.76 10.86
C LYS A 256 -18.51 -2.85 11.75
N GLU A 257 -17.54 -3.43 12.44
CA GLU A 257 -16.60 -2.68 13.26
C GLU A 257 -15.37 -2.30 12.44
N VAL A 258 -14.95 -1.03 12.56
CA VAL A 258 -13.67 -0.55 12.08
C VAL A 258 -12.80 -0.33 13.32
N LEU A 259 -11.68 -1.03 13.40
CA LEU A 259 -10.73 -0.92 14.51
C LEU A 259 -9.47 -0.23 14.04
N ILE A 260 -8.87 0.58 14.92
CA ILE A 260 -7.61 1.28 14.67
C ILE A 260 -6.64 0.87 15.77
N TYR A 261 -5.59 0.16 15.39
CA TYR A 261 -4.51 -0.25 16.28
C TYR A 261 -3.37 0.74 16.16
N CYS A 262 -2.92 1.26 17.30
CA CYS A 262 -1.79 2.18 17.37
C CYS A 262 -0.55 1.39 17.80
N LEU A 263 0.37 1.14 16.87
CA LEU A 263 1.57 0.33 17.10
C LEU A 263 2.81 1.20 17.38
N GLY A 264 2.73 2.50 17.09
CA GLY A 264 3.75 3.50 17.41
C GLY A 264 3.29 4.90 17.03
N GLY A 265 4.06 5.94 17.40
CA GLY A 265 3.72 7.34 17.13
C GLY A 265 2.60 7.93 18.00
N VAL A 266 2.20 7.27 19.11
CA VAL A 266 1.17 7.78 20.03
C VAL A 266 1.81 8.23 21.34
N LYS A 267 1.56 9.50 21.73
CA LYS A 267 2.21 10.19 22.86
C LYS A 267 3.73 10.28 22.76
N GLN A 268 4.26 10.24 21.54
CA GLN A 268 5.68 10.37 21.23
C GLN A 268 5.87 10.78 19.77
N VAL A 269 7.02 11.38 19.45
CA VAL A 269 7.50 11.54 18.08
C VAL A 269 8.40 10.34 17.75
N GLY A 270 8.30 9.81 16.53
CA GLY A 270 9.05 8.63 16.11
C GLY A 270 8.22 7.35 16.04
N ARG A 271 8.66 6.43 15.16
CA ARG A 271 8.07 5.10 14.91
C ARG A 271 6.57 5.09 14.60
N SER A 272 6.08 6.07 13.83
CA SER A 272 4.68 6.15 13.42
C SER A 272 4.24 4.86 12.73
N CYS A 273 3.18 4.24 13.25
CA CYS A 273 2.63 3.00 12.71
C CYS A 273 1.22 2.76 13.26
N PHE A 274 0.24 2.72 12.36
CA PHE A 274 -1.15 2.46 12.68
C PHE A 274 -1.67 1.32 11.80
N VAL A 275 -2.65 0.56 12.26
CA VAL A 275 -3.34 -0.43 11.42
C VAL A 275 -4.84 -0.24 11.51
N VAL A 276 -5.46 0.01 10.36
CA VAL A 276 -6.90 0.03 10.17
C VAL A 276 -7.35 -1.39 9.83
N VAL A 277 -8.23 -1.94 10.67
CA VAL A 277 -8.76 -3.29 10.53
C VAL A 277 -10.26 -3.21 10.30
N THR A 278 -10.69 -3.82 9.22
CA THR A 278 -12.09 -4.11 8.95
C THR A 278 -12.30 -5.62 9.06
N PRO A 279 -13.55 -6.10 9.01
CA PRO A 279 -13.82 -7.53 8.99
C PRO A 279 -13.24 -8.25 7.75
N GLU A 280 -12.90 -7.52 6.68
CA GLU A 280 -12.39 -8.06 5.41
C GLU A 280 -10.91 -7.80 5.16
N SER A 281 -10.36 -6.72 5.75
CA SER A 281 -9.07 -6.16 5.34
C SER A 281 -8.25 -5.59 6.49
N LYS A 282 -6.93 -5.66 6.36
CA LYS A 282 -5.96 -5.01 7.26
C LYS A 282 -5.05 -4.10 6.47
N VAL A 283 -5.03 -2.81 6.80
CA VAL A 283 -4.20 -1.80 6.11
C VAL A 283 -3.34 -1.07 7.12
N MET A 284 -2.03 -1.09 6.91
CA MET A 284 -1.07 -0.38 7.74
C MET A 284 -0.83 1.02 7.19
N LEU A 285 -0.82 2.02 8.06
CA LEU A 285 -0.50 3.41 7.77
C LEU A 285 0.82 3.74 8.45
N ASP A 286 1.83 4.01 7.63
CA ASP A 286 3.22 4.20 8.04
C ASP A 286 3.84 3.01 8.80
N CYS A 287 5.17 2.94 8.75
CA CYS A 287 5.97 1.96 9.47
C CYS A 287 7.37 2.54 9.72
N GLY A 288 7.45 3.46 10.67
CA GLY A 288 8.67 4.23 10.94
C GLY A 288 9.62 3.67 11.99
N ILE A 289 10.74 4.36 12.18
CA ILE A 289 11.71 4.14 13.28
C ILE A 289 11.83 5.42 14.11
N ASN A 290 12.03 5.32 15.42
CA ASN A 290 12.47 6.46 16.22
C ASN A 290 14.01 6.50 16.25
N PRO A 291 14.67 7.43 15.51
CA PRO A 291 16.13 7.50 15.45
C PRO A 291 16.77 8.04 16.75
N GLY A 292 15.99 8.69 17.62
CA GLY A 292 16.48 9.21 18.90
C GLY A 292 16.56 8.16 20.01
N GLU A 293 16.08 6.94 19.77
CA GLU A 293 16.02 5.87 20.75
C GLU A 293 17.02 4.76 20.46
N ASN A 294 17.86 4.44 21.45
CA ASN A 294 18.87 3.39 21.32
C ASN A 294 18.31 1.99 21.64
N GLN A 295 17.22 1.92 22.42
CA GLN A 295 16.61 0.66 22.80
C GLN A 295 15.64 0.20 21.71
N SER A 296 15.86 -0.99 21.15
CA SER A 296 15.02 -1.54 20.07
C SER A 296 13.52 -1.54 20.38
N TYR A 297 13.17 -1.76 21.65
CA TYR A 297 11.78 -1.75 22.12
C TYR A 297 11.07 -0.39 21.97
N ASN A 298 11.81 0.72 22.10
CA ASN A 298 11.29 2.08 21.93
C ASN A 298 11.56 2.64 20.52
N ALA A 299 12.58 2.11 19.83
CA ALA A 299 12.97 2.52 18.49
C ALA A 299 12.00 2.03 17.41
N TYR A 300 11.38 0.86 17.60
CA TYR A 300 10.58 0.21 16.55
C TYR A 300 9.08 0.13 16.89
N PRO A 301 8.19 0.02 15.88
CA PRO A 301 6.78 -0.23 16.08
C PRO A 301 6.52 -1.56 16.80
N ARG A 302 5.47 -1.59 17.62
CA ARG A 302 5.09 -2.75 18.43
C ARG A 302 4.23 -3.75 17.64
N ILE A 303 4.82 -4.25 16.55
CA ILE A 303 4.21 -5.26 15.68
C ILE A 303 3.98 -6.56 16.46
N ASP A 304 4.84 -6.86 17.44
CA ASP A 304 4.73 -8.00 18.34
C ASP A 304 3.42 -8.03 19.16
N TRP A 305 2.82 -6.87 19.42
CA TRP A 305 1.55 -6.79 20.14
C TRP A 305 0.35 -7.03 19.21
N PHE A 306 0.50 -6.70 17.94
CA PHE A 306 -0.51 -6.94 16.93
C PHE A 306 -0.35 -8.40 16.47
N ASN A 307 -1.09 -9.32 17.10
CA ASN A 307 -0.99 -10.76 16.86
C ASN A 307 -1.58 -11.17 15.49
N PHE A 308 -0.96 -10.75 14.39
CA PHE A 308 -1.32 -11.10 13.02
C PHE A 308 -0.12 -11.67 12.25
N ASN A 309 -0.41 -12.49 11.24
CA ASN A 309 0.60 -12.87 10.25
C ASN A 309 0.75 -11.74 9.23
N LEU A 310 1.97 -11.34 8.87
CA LEU A 310 2.23 -10.32 7.85
C LEU A 310 1.57 -10.63 6.50
N GLU A 311 1.30 -11.90 6.19
CA GLU A 311 0.55 -12.30 5.00
C GLU A 311 -0.91 -11.81 5.01
N GLU A 312 -1.50 -11.58 6.19
CA GLU A 312 -2.85 -11.04 6.35
C GLU A 312 -2.94 -9.54 6.09
N LEU A 313 -1.81 -8.83 6.02
CA LEU A 313 -1.78 -7.40 5.72
C LEU A 313 -2.04 -7.19 4.23
N ASP A 314 -3.13 -6.48 3.90
CA ASP A 314 -3.53 -6.23 2.51
C ASP A 314 -2.69 -5.14 1.85
N ALA A 315 -2.27 -4.14 2.62
CA ALA A 315 -1.46 -3.04 2.11
C ALA A 315 -0.72 -2.30 3.23
N VAL A 316 0.38 -1.67 2.85
CA VAL A 316 1.03 -0.60 3.63
C VAL A 316 0.90 0.70 2.84
N VAL A 317 0.45 1.78 3.48
CA VAL A 317 0.37 3.11 2.89
C VAL A 317 1.36 4.02 3.60
N ILE A 318 2.23 4.67 2.84
CA ILE A 318 3.24 5.60 3.36
C ILE A 318 2.81 7.03 3.07
N SER A 319 2.66 7.82 4.12
CA SER A 319 2.29 9.24 4.04
C SER A 319 3.39 10.07 3.41
N HIS A 320 4.64 9.91 3.86
CA HIS A 320 5.78 10.66 3.36
C HIS A 320 7.12 9.96 3.67
N ALA A 321 8.21 10.53 3.16
CA ALA A 321 9.51 9.86 3.10
C ALA A 321 10.35 9.92 4.39
N HIS A 322 9.93 10.60 5.48
CA HIS A 322 10.77 10.65 6.68
C HIS A 322 10.95 9.28 7.34
N ILE A 323 12.12 9.05 7.95
CA ILE A 323 12.50 7.75 8.52
C ILE A 323 11.57 7.32 9.66
N ASP A 324 10.99 8.25 10.38
CA ASP A 324 9.99 8.01 11.41
C ASP A 324 8.60 7.65 10.90
N HIS A 325 8.41 7.59 9.58
CA HIS A 325 7.19 7.12 8.91
C HIS A 325 7.41 5.93 7.97
N GLN A 326 8.62 5.71 7.44
CA GLN A 326 8.90 4.58 6.54
C GLN A 326 10.09 3.69 6.94
N GLY A 327 10.87 4.10 7.93
CA GLY A 327 12.18 3.51 8.20
C GLY A 327 12.15 2.02 8.55
N PHE A 328 11.06 1.51 9.11
CA PHE A 328 10.91 0.11 9.49
C PHE A 328 10.26 -0.75 8.40
N LEU A 329 9.76 -0.12 7.32
CA LEU A 329 9.17 -0.80 6.18
C LEU A 329 10.06 -1.92 5.58
N PRO A 330 11.39 -1.75 5.39
CA PRO A 330 12.21 -2.82 4.84
C PRO A 330 12.27 -4.04 5.77
N ALA A 331 12.18 -3.83 7.08
CA ALA A 331 12.15 -4.95 8.04
C ALA A 331 10.87 -5.79 7.87
N LEU A 332 9.74 -5.20 7.47
CA LEU A 332 8.52 -5.97 7.17
C LEU A 332 8.77 -7.00 6.05
N TYR A 333 9.44 -6.61 4.97
CA TYR A 333 9.78 -7.51 3.86
C TYR A 333 10.75 -8.60 4.30
N LYS A 334 11.77 -8.25 5.10
CA LYS A 334 12.68 -9.22 5.70
C LYS A 334 11.96 -10.28 6.55
N PHE A 335 10.92 -9.88 7.27
CA PHE A 335 10.13 -10.77 8.13
C PHE A 335 8.97 -11.47 7.39
N GLY A 336 8.81 -11.27 6.08
CA GLY A 336 7.91 -12.07 5.24
C GLY A 336 6.70 -11.32 4.66
N TYR A 337 6.59 -10.01 4.81
CA TYR A 337 5.59 -9.22 4.09
C TYR A 337 5.87 -9.28 2.57
N LYS A 338 4.80 -9.52 1.79
CA LYS A 338 4.85 -9.63 0.30
C LYS A 338 3.75 -8.79 -0.37
N GLY A 339 3.09 -7.94 0.40
CA GLY A 339 1.99 -7.11 -0.10
C GLY A 339 2.48 -5.81 -0.75
N PRO A 340 1.56 -4.99 -1.25
CA PRO A 340 1.88 -3.70 -1.88
C PRO A 340 2.27 -2.63 -0.87
N VAL A 341 3.05 -1.66 -1.36
CA VAL A 341 3.25 -0.37 -0.68
C VAL A 341 2.65 0.73 -1.55
N TYR A 342 1.79 1.56 -0.99
CA TYR A 342 1.23 2.72 -1.69
C TYR A 342 1.83 4.00 -1.14
N CYS A 343 2.31 4.86 -2.03
CA CYS A 343 2.80 6.19 -1.70
C CYS A 343 2.66 7.11 -2.92
N THR A 344 3.06 8.38 -2.79
CA THR A 344 3.14 9.26 -3.95
C THR A 344 4.38 8.96 -4.79
N GLU A 345 4.38 9.42 -6.05
CA GLU A 345 5.53 9.27 -6.94
C GLU A 345 6.84 9.84 -6.36
N PRO A 346 6.89 11.05 -5.75
CA PRO A 346 8.13 11.55 -5.16
C PRO A 346 8.56 10.84 -3.87
N THR A 347 7.63 10.24 -3.12
CA THR A 347 7.96 9.53 -1.87
C THR A 347 8.84 8.32 -2.12
N LEU A 348 8.64 7.55 -3.21
CA LEU A 348 9.43 6.36 -3.50
C LEU A 348 10.96 6.62 -3.62
N PRO A 349 11.44 7.55 -4.47
CA PRO A 349 12.87 7.84 -4.56
C PRO A 349 13.46 8.46 -3.29
N LEU A 350 12.68 9.24 -2.52
CA LEU A 350 13.14 9.82 -1.25
C LEU A 350 13.22 8.77 -0.14
N MET A 351 12.21 7.91 -0.03
CA MET A 351 12.15 6.80 0.92
C MET A 351 13.33 5.84 0.69
N THR A 352 13.51 5.40 -0.55
CA THR A 352 14.61 4.47 -0.90
C THR A 352 15.98 5.09 -0.66
N LEU A 353 16.16 6.39 -0.98
CA LEU A 353 17.40 7.11 -0.66
C LEU A 353 17.71 7.07 0.84
N LEU A 354 16.76 7.47 1.69
CA LEU A 354 16.95 7.55 3.13
C LEU A 354 17.13 6.17 3.78
N GLN A 355 16.43 5.15 3.29
CA GLN A 355 16.60 3.76 3.74
C GLN A 355 17.98 3.20 3.40
N MET A 356 18.45 3.43 2.16
CA MET A 356 19.80 3.02 1.74
C MET A 356 20.88 3.75 2.54
N ASP A 357 20.68 5.04 2.82
CA ASP A 357 21.60 5.83 3.64
C ASP A 357 21.64 5.34 5.09
N SER A 358 20.47 5.01 5.67
CA SER A 358 20.38 4.43 7.02
C SER A 358 21.18 3.14 7.14
N VAL A 359 21.16 2.27 6.12
CA VAL A 359 22.00 1.05 6.08
C VAL A 359 23.49 1.39 6.03
N LYS A 360 23.89 2.42 5.28
CA LYS A 360 25.30 2.84 5.20
C LYS A 360 25.79 3.42 6.51
N ILE A 361 25.03 4.34 7.10
CA ILE A 361 25.35 4.97 8.39
C ILE A 361 25.45 3.91 9.48
N SER A 362 24.49 2.97 9.54
CA SER A 362 24.51 1.88 10.51
C SER A 362 25.76 1.01 10.39
N LYS A 363 26.16 0.65 9.15
CA LYS A 363 27.40 -0.11 8.91
C LYS A 363 28.65 0.66 9.34
N ASN A 364 28.73 1.95 9.05
CA ASN A 364 29.90 2.78 9.38
C ASN A 364 30.03 3.05 10.88
N ASN A 365 28.90 3.25 11.57
CA ASN A 365 28.88 3.55 13.00
C ASN A 365 28.85 2.29 13.87
N GLY A 366 28.75 1.09 13.26
CA GLY A 366 28.60 -0.17 13.99
C GLY A 366 27.28 -0.29 14.76
N THR A 367 26.25 0.48 14.38
CA THR A 367 24.93 0.40 15.01
C THR A 367 24.07 -0.65 14.33
N TYR A 368 23.09 -1.20 15.04
CA TYR A 368 22.19 -2.22 14.50
C TYR A 368 21.00 -1.59 13.77
N ILE A 369 20.69 -2.10 12.58
CA ILE A 369 19.48 -1.79 11.82
C ILE A 369 18.81 -3.10 11.37
N PRO A 370 17.46 -3.22 11.43
CA PRO A 370 16.81 -4.52 11.27
C PRO A 370 16.67 -4.99 9.82
N TYR A 371 17.40 -4.42 8.86
CA TYR A 371 17.29 -4.73 7.43
C TYR A 371 18.58 -4.43 6.64
N GLU A 372 18.64 -4.89 5.40
CA GLU A 372 19.77 -4.74 4.47
C GLU A 372 19.31 -4.14 3.13
N LEU A 373 20.25 -3.86 2.22
CA LEU A 373 19.94 -3.30 0.90
C LEU A 373 19.01 -4.18 0.06
N ARG A 374 19.06 -5.51 0.23
CA ARG A 374 18.15 -6.44 -0.46
C ARG A 374 16.69 -6.21 -0.07
N ASP A 375 16.43 -5.85 1.19
CA ASP A 375 15.07 -5.64 1.69
C ASP A 375 14.51 -4.31 1.17
N VAL A 376 15.37 -3.31 0.97
CA VAL A 376 15.01 -2.05 0.31
C VAL A 376 14.65 -2.28 -1.17
N ASN A 377 15.34 -3.19 -1.85
CA ASN A 377 15.00 -3.56 -3.23
C ASN A 377 13.61 -4.20 -3.32
N GLU A 378 13.19 -4.99 -2.33
CA GLU A 378 11.84 -5.55 -2.29
C GLU A 378 10.76 -4.45 -2.23
N ILE A 379 11.01 -3.37 -1.50
CA ILE A 379 10.10 -2.21 -1.49
C ILE A 379 9.97 -1.62 -2.89
N ILE A 380 11.07 -1.45 -3.63
CA ILE A 380 11.03 -0.91 -5.00
C ILE A 380 10.15 -1.78 -5.90
N LYS A 381 10.23 -3.11 -5.78
CA LYS A 381 9.44 -4.05 -6.58
C LYS A 381 7.95 -4.02 -6.25
N HIS A 382 7.62 -3.86 -4.97
CA HIS A 382 6.24 -3.96 -4.45
C HIS A 382 5.55 -2.59 -4.29
N CYS A 383 6.27 -1.50 -4.49
CA CYS A 383 5.71 -0.15 -4.41
C CYS A 383 4.85 0.17 -5.65
N ILE A 384 3.67 0.73 -5.39
CA ILE A 384 2.72 1.20 -6.40
C ILE A 384 2.47 2.68 -6.14
N PRO A 385 3.21 3.58 -6.83
CA PRO A 385 2.99 5.01 -6.71
C PRO A 385 1.61 5.41 -7.22
N ILE A 386 0.91 6.26 -6.47
CA ILE A 386 -0.39 6.81 -6.85
C ILE A 386 -0.36 8.34 -6.82
N PRO A 387 -0.92 9.01 -7.85
CA PRO A 387 -0.98 10.47 -7.89
C PRO A 387 -2.01 10.99 -6.89
N TYR A 388 -1.87 12.27 -6.52
CA TYR A 388 -2.85 12.94 -5.67
C TYR A 388 -4.26 12.95 -6.28
N GLY A 389 -5.27 12.90 -5.43
CA GLY A 389 -6.68 13.02 -5.82
C GLY A 389 -7.23 11.85 -6.62
N LYS A 390 -6.47 10.75 -6.78
CA LYS A 390 -6.92 9.54 -7.49
C LYS A 390 -7.39 8.47 -6.49
N PRO A 391 -8.72 8.21 -6.40
CA PRO A 391 -9.22 7.09 -5.60
C PRO A 391 -8.69 5.76 -6.12
N THR A 392 -8.18 4.91 -5.23
CA THR A 392 -7.53 3.65 -5.60
C THR A 392 -8.03 2.54 -4.69
N ASP A 393 -8.62 1.50 -5.28
CA ASP A 393 -9.07 0.32 -4.53
C ASP A 393 -7.85 -0.52 -4.12
N ILE A 394 -7.68 -0.73 -2.82
CA ILE A 394 -6.53 -1.48 -2.26
C ILE A 394 -6.96 -2.79 -1.60
N SER A 395 -8.26 -2.96 -1.39
CA SER A 395 -8.91 -4.18 -0.93
C SER A 395 -10.37 -4.21 -1.43
N PRO A 396 -11.13 -5.29 -1.19
CA PRO A 396 -12.55 -5.35 -1.61
C PRO A 396 -13.44 -4.25 -1.03
N ASP A 397 -13.09 -3.73 0.15
CA ASP A 397 -13.90 -2.84 0.96
C ASP A 397 -13.23 -1.48 1.25
N ILE A 398 -11.95 -1.28 0.89
CA ILE A 398 -11.19 -0.06 1.15
C ILE A 398 -10.70 0.59 -0.15
N THR A 399 -11.05 1.86 -0.31
CA THR A 399 -10.51 2.76 -1.34
C THR A 399 -9.71 3.86 -0.66
N ILE A 400 -8.48 4.11 -1.10
CA ILE A 400 -7.64 5.21 -0.58
C ILE A 400 -7.52 6.35 -1.60
N THR A 401 -7.36 7.57 -1.10
CA THR A 401 -7.01 8.74 -1.90
C THR A 401 -5.91 9.53 -1.18
N LEU A 402 -4.78 9.75 -1.86
CA LEU A 402 -3.70 10.59 -1.34
C LEU A 402 -3.98 12.05 -1.70
N ASN A 403 -3.79 12.98 -0.77
CA ASN A 403 -3.94 14.41 -1.01
C ASN A 403 -2.73 15.16 -0.46
N ASN A 404 -2.42 16.34 -1.01
CA ASN A 404 -1.25 17.12 -0.57
C ASN A 404 -1.30 17.45 0.94
N ALA A 405 -0.24 17.10 1.67
CA ALA A 405 -0.07 17.45 3.08
C ALA A 405 0.79 18.72 3.29
N GLY A 406 1.50 19.20 2.27
CA GLY A 406 2.30 20.44 2.37
C GLY A 406 3.53 20.38 3.29
N HIS A 407 3.93 19.19 3.74
CA HIS A 407 5.05 18.98 4.68
C HIS A 407 6.40 18.87 3.96
N ILE A 408 6.56 17.80 3.18
CA ILE A 408 7.72 17.58 2.30
C ILE A 408 7.27 17.21 0.88
N MET A 409 8.20 17.17 -0.07
CA MET A 409 7.92 16.73 -1.43
C MET A 409 7.30 15.32 -1.44
N GLY A 410 6.11 15.20 -2.01
CA GLY A 410 5.35 13.94 -2.03
C GLY A 410 4.59 13.60 -0.74
N SER A 411 4.61 14.47 0.27
CA SER A 411 3.84 14.24 1.50
C SER A 411 2.33 14.22 1.27
N ALA A 412 1.69 13.19 1.79
CA ALA A 412 0.28 12.92 1.57
C ALA A 412 -0.51 12.74 2.87
N THR A 413 -1.68 13.37 2.93
CA THR A 413 -2.76 12.88 3.79
C THR A 413 -3.41 11.67 3.11
N VAL A 414 -3.80 10.68 3.90
CA VAL A 414 -4.40 9.44 3.43
C VAL A 414 -5.88 9.44 3.80
N HIS A 415 -6.74 9.67 2.80
CA HIS A 415 -8.19 9.53 2.96
C HIS A 415 -8.60 8.09 2.64
N ILE A 416 -9.19 7.41 3.61
CA ILE A 416 -9.54 5.99 3.57
C ILE A 416 -11.06 5.90 3.61
N ASN A 417 -11.66 5.46 2.50
CA ASN A 417 -13.08 5.21 2.39
C ASN A 417 -13.36 3.71 2.56
N ILE A 418 -14.09 3.36 3.63
CA ILE A 418 -14.46 1.98 3.96
C ILE A 418 -15.89 1.73 3.52
N SER A 419 -16.05 1.13 2.33
CA SER A 419 -17.33 0.76 1.71
C SER A 419 -18.37 1.89 1.65
N GLY A 420 -17.95 3.16 1.64
CA GLY A 420 -18.82 4.33 1.70
C GLY A 420 -19.51 4.53 3.06
N THR A 421 -19.25 3.67 4.05
CA THR A 421 -19.93 3.69 5.34
C THR A 421 -19.22 4.57 6.36
N HIS A 422 -17.89 4.45 6.45
CA HIS A 422 -17.03 5.16 7.38
C HIS A 422 -15.75 5.62 6.68
N ASN A 423 -15.33 6.85 6.94
CA ASN A 423 -14.16 7.44 6.31
C ASN A 423 -13.17 7.89 7.39
N VAL A 424 -11.94 7.41 7.26
CA VAL A 424 -10.83 7.78 8.14
C VAL A 424 -9.87 8.66 7.36
N LEU A 425 -9.49 9.80 7.93
CA LEU A 425 -8.43 10.65 7.41
C LEU A 425 -7.21 10.52 8.32
N TYR A 426 -6.12 10.01 7.78
CA TYR A 426 -4.81 10.03 8.44
C TYR A 426 -3.98 11.15 7.84
N THR A 427 -3.57 12.13 8.66
CA THR A 427 -2.87 13.30 8.13
C THR A 427 -1.42 13.02 7.76
N GLY A 428 -0.78 12.05 8.44
CA GLY A 428 0.67 12.05 8.57
C GLY A 428 1.14 13.39 9.15
N ASP A 429 2.36 13.78 8.82
CA ASP A 429 2.84 15.14 9.07
C ASP A 429 2.29 16.08 8.00
N TYR A 430 1.82 17.25 8.40
CA TYR A 430 1.23 18.21 7.48
C TYR A 430 1.53 19.66 7.87
N LYS A 431 1.46 20.54 6.88
CA LYS A 431 1.54 21.98 7.10
C LYS A 431 0.38 22.69 6.45
N TYR A 432 -0.49 23.26 7.27
CA TYR A 432 -1.64 24.05 6.81
C TYR A 432 -1.27 25.51 6.55
N ALA A 433 -0.19 25.72 5.79
CA ALA A 433 0.24 27.03 5.33
C ALA A 433 1.06 26.87 4.05
N LYS A 434 1.02 27.88 3.18
CA LYS A 434 1.91 27.92 2.02
C LYS A 434 3.35 28.14 2.48
N THR A 435 4.28 27.37 1.93
CA THR A 435 5.72 27.54 2.15
C THR A 435 6.40 28.01 0.87
N GLN A 436 7.72 28.21 0.91
CA GLN A 436 8.48 28.54 -0.30
C GLN A 436 8.41 27.45 -1.38
N LEU A 437 8.30 26.18 -0.95
CA LEU A 437 8.39 25.02 -1.86
C LEU A 437 7.04 24.37 -2.13
N LEU A 438 6.14 24.37 -1.15
CA LEU A 438 4.92 23.57 -1.17
C LEU A 438 3.69 24.43 -0.89
N ASP A 439 2.59 24.09 -1.56
CA ASP A 439 1.27 24.58 -1.22
C ASP A 439 0.78 23.98 0.11
N SER A 440 -0.18 24.67 0.72
CA SER A 440 -0.81 24.25 1.97
C SER A 440 -1.48 22.87 1.85
N ALA A 441 -1.55 22.16 2.98
CA ALA A 441 -2.33 20.93 3.09
C ALA A 441 -3.79 21.13 2.65
N ILE A 442 -4.35 20.12 1.97
CA ILE A 442 -5.77 20.12 1.60
C ILE A 442 -6.63 19.86 2.84
N SER A 443 -7.65 20.70 3.02
CA SER A 443 -8.62 20.60 4.12
C SER A 443 -10.03 20.19 3.65
N ASN A 444 -10.29 20.20 2.34
CA ASN A 444 -11.60 19.87 1.80
C ASN A 444 -11.67 18.40 1.37
N TYR A 445 -12.48 17.62 2.08
CA TYR A 445 -12.71 16.19 1.81
C TYR A 445 -14.21 15.92 1.64
N PRO A 446 -14.61 14.94 0.79
CA PRO A 446 -16.03 14.67 0.56
C PRO A 446 -16.79 14.25 1.83
N ARG A 447 -16.18 13.39 2.66
CA ARG A 447 -16.76 12.85 3.89
C ARG A 447 -15.65 12.28 4.78
N VAL A 448 -15.66 12.64 6.07
CA VAL A 448 -14.68 12.19 7.07
C VAL A 448 -15.39 12.05 8.42
N GLU A 449 -15.35 10.86 9.02
CA GLU A 449 -15.90 10.59 10.35
C GLU A 449 -14.82 10.56 11.43
N THR A 450 -13.60 10.13 11.06
CA THR A 450 -12.49 9.99 12.01
C THR A 450 -11.25 10.64 11.43
N ILE A 451 -10.60 11.48 12.22
CA ILE A 451 -9.32 12.10 11.87
C ILE A 451 -8.27 11.58 12.85
N ILE A 452 -7.17 11.05 12.31
CA ILE A 452 -5.94 10.79 13.04
C ILE A 452 -4.97 11.87 12.59
N THR A 453 -4.64 12.79 13.50
CA THR A 453 -3.81 13.95 13.20
C THR A 453 -2.54 13.96 14.03
N GLU A 454 -1.44 14.45 13.45
CA GLU A 454 -0.23 14.72 14.21
C GLU A 454 -0.46 15.80 15.28
N SER A 455 0.42 15.83 16.27
CA SER A 455 0.37 16.79 17.36
C SER A 455 1.77 17.27 17.76
N THR A 456 2.68 17.41 16.79
CA THR A 456 4.08 17.81 17.03
C THR A 456 4.14 19.16 17.73
N TYR A 457 3.27 20.09 17.32
CA TYR A 457 3.07 21.40 17.92
C TYR A 457 1.67 21.50 18.53
N GLY A 458 1.28 20.48 19.29
CA GLY A 458 -0.04 20.39 19.93
C GLY A 458 -0.16 21.18 21.23
N SER A 459 0.94 21.71 21.79
CA SER A 459 0.90 22.46 23.05
C SER A 459 0.38 23.88 22.83
N SER A 460 -0.31 24.44 23.82
CA SER A 460 -0.82 25.82 23.76
C SER A 460 0.28 26.88 23.64
N ILE A 461 1.52 26.54 23.99
CA ILE A 461 2.68 27.42 23.90
C ILE A 461 3.46 27.27 22.60
N ASP A 462 3.15 26.26 21.78
CA ASP A 462 3.87 25.95 20.54
C ASP A 462 3.41 26.84 19.38
N ILE A 463 3.46 28.16 19.59
CA ILE A 463 3.06 29.15 18.59
C ILE A 463 4.31 29.53 17.80
N MET A 464 4.34 29.09 16.54
CA MET A 464 5.42 29.45 15.62
C MET A 464 5.30 30.91 15.18
N PRO A 465 6.43 31.65 15.12
CA PRO A 465 6.43 32.99 14.57
C PRO A 465 6.11 32.99 13.07
N ASP A 466 5.72 34.16 12.56
CA ASP A 466 5.50 34.35 11.12
C ASP A 466 6.76 34.07 10.32
N GLN A 467 6.59 33.56 9.10
CA GLN A 467 7.66 33.22 8.18
C GLN A 467 8.62 34.41 7.93
N TYR A 468 8.09 35.64 7.84
CA TYR A 468 8.89 36.86 7.67
C TYR A 468 9.83 37.09 8.87
N THR A 469 9.32 36.92 10.09
CA THR A 469 10.11 37.05 11.31
C THR A 469 11.22 36.00 11.36
N VAL A 470 10.90 34.74 11.04
CA VAL A 470 11.90 33.66 11.01
C VAL A 470 13.06 33.99 10.05
N TYR A 471 12.75 34.49 8.86
CA TYR A 471 13.77 34.81 7.86
C TYR A 471 14.63 36.01 8.24
N ASN A 472 14.03 37.04 8.83
CA ASN A 472 14.78 38.18 9.32
C ASN A 472 15.73 37.76 10.44
N THR A 473 15.22 37.04 11.45
CA THR A 473 16.05 36.56 12.57
C THR A 473 17.17 35.63 12.10
N PHE A 474 16.90 34.75 11.13
CA PHE A 474 17.93 33.88 10.55
C PHE A 474 19.02 34.70 9.83
N THR A 475 18.63 35.69 9.03
CA THR A 475 19.56 36.57 8.30
C THR A 475 20.40 37.41 9.25
N GLU A 476 19.79 37.98 10.28
CA GLU A 476 20.47 38.72 11.34
C GLU A 476 21.45 37.83 12.10
N SER A 477 21.07 36.60 12.45
CA SER A 477 21.95 35.66 13.12
C SER A 477 23.19 35.35 12.29
N ILE A 478 23.05 35.20 10.97
CA ILE A 478 24.20 34.97 10.06
C ILE A 478 25.09 36.21 10.01
N ASN A 479 24.51 37.40 9.85
CA ASN A 479 25.29 38.63 9.72
C ASN A 479 26.03 39.01 11.02
N ASN A 480 25.52 38.55 12.16
CA ASN A 480 26.12 38.76 13.48
C ASN A 480 27.10 37.62 13.88
N SER A 481 27.20 36.55 13.09
CA SER A 481 28.16 35.43 13.27
C SER A 481 29.43 35.69 12.46
#